data_AF-A0A935VS35-F1
#
_entry.id   AF-A0A935VS35-F1
#
_cell.length_a   1.000
_cell.length_b   1.000
_cell.length_c   1.000
_cell.angle_alpha   90.00
_cell.angle_beta   90.00
_cell.angle_gamma   90.00
#
_symmetry.space_group_name_H-M   'P 1'
#
loop_
_entity.id
_entity.type
_entity.pdbx_description
1 polymer ?
#
loop_
_entity_poly.entity_id
_entity_poly.type
_entity_poly.pdbx_seq_one_letter_code
_entity_poly.pdbx_strand_id
1 'polypeptide(L)'
;MHSKHLTLVFLSVFLFFESFSQVKKAPKYPSLLWEITGNGLTKPSYLFGTMHVSNKMVFHLSDSFYHAIRSVDAVALELNPDVWQGEMVKLEQAKKNYYKYAQAP
;
A
#
# COMPACT_ATOMS: atom_id res chain seq x y z
N MET A 1 10.31 -52.60 -35.39
CA MET A 1 10.84 -51.92 -34.18
C MET A 1 11.07 -50.42 -34.39
N HIS A 2 11.60 -49.97 -35.53
CA HIS A 2 11.95 -48.56 -35.78
C HIS A 2 10.80 -47.53 -35.71
N SER A 3 9.59 -47.82 -36.20
CA SER A 3 8.50 -46.81 -36.18
C SER A 3 7.94 -46.53 -34.78
N LYS A 4 7.98 -47.51 -33.87
CA LYS A 4 7.50 -47.36 -32.48
C LYS A 4 8.36 -46.38 -31.69
N HIS A 5 9.67 -46.36 -31.95
CA HIS A 5 10.60 -45.41 -31.35
C HIS A 5 10.38 -43.99 -31.90
N LEU A 6 10.04 -43.86 -33.19
CA LEU A 6 9.75 -42.56 -33.79
C LEU A 6 8.45 -41.96 -33.24
N THR A 7 7.40 -42.78 -33.05
CA THR A 7 6.15 -42.34 -32.40
C THR A 7 6.37 -41.95 -30.93
N LEU A 8 7.23 -42.69 -30.21
CA LEU A 8 7.61 -42.36 -28.83
C LEU A 8 8.37 -41.03 -28.72
N VAL A 9 9.25 -40.73 -29.68
CA VAL A 9 9.95 -39.44 -29.74
C VAL A 9 8.98 -38.29 -30.06
N PHE A 10 8.01 -38.51 -30.94
CA PHE A 10 7.02 -37.48 -31.27
C PHE A 10 6.09 -37.19 -30.08
N LEU A 11 5.69 -38.23 -29.35
CA LEU A 11 4.85 -38.10 -28.15
C LEU A 11 5.60 -37.42 -26.99
N SER A 12 6.89 -37.70 -26.82
CA SER A 12 7.70 -37.03 -25.80
C SER A 12 7.86 -35.54 -26.10
N VAL A 13 8.10 -35.16 -27.36
CA VAL A 13 8.18 -33.75 -27.77
C VAL A 13 6.85 -33.00 -27.55
N PHE A 14 5.72 -33.66 -27.82
CA PHE A 14 4.39 -33.07 -27.59
C PHE A 14 4.09 -32.83 -26.10
N LEU A 15 4.51 -33.74 -25.22
CA LEU A 15 4.34 -33.61 -23.77
C LEU A 15 5.26 -32.54 -23.14
N PHE A 16 6.39 -32.21 -23.77
CA PHE A 16 7.26 -31.11 -23.32
C PHE A 16 6.69 -29.72 -23.66
N PHE A 17 5.76 -29.61 -24.62
CA PHE A 17 5.19 -28.33 -25.05
C PHE A 17 4.19 -27.72 -24.04
N GLU A 18 3.54 -28.55 -23.22
CA GLU A 18 2.50 -28.12 -22.27
C GLU A 18 3.05 -27.58 -20.93
N SER A 19 4.38 -27.59 -20.73
CA SER A 19 5.01 -27.22 -19.44
C SER A 19 5.13 -25.70 -19.19
N PHE A 20 4.56 -24.84 -20.05
CA PHE A 20 4.70 -23.37 -19.93
C PHE A 20 3.51 -22.64 -19.29
N SER A 21 2.55 -23.35 -18.67
CA SER A 21 1.48 -22.70 -17.91
C SER A 21 2.03 -22.15 -16.58
N GLN A 22 2.65 -20.97 -16.64
CA GLN A 22 3.25 -20.31 -15.48
C GLN A 22 2.17 -19.76 -14.55
N VAL A 23 2.39 -19.98 -13.24
CA VAL A 23 1.65 -19.42 -12.12
C VAL A 23 1.41 -17.93 -12.33
N LYS A 24 0.15 -17.52 -12.46
CA LYS A 24 -0.24 -16.12 -12.34
C LYS A 24 0.07 -15.69 -10.91
N LYS A 25 1.26 -15.13 -10.66
CA LYS A 25 1.49 -14.37 -9.42
C LYS A 25 0.42 -13.29 -9.41
N ALA A 26 -0.49 -13.35 -8.44
CA ALA A 26 -1.41 -12.24 -8.18
C ALA A 26 -0.57 -10.96 -8.17
N PRO A 27 -1.05 -9.83 -8.75
CA PRO A 27 -0.30 -8.59 -8.71
C PRO A 27 -0.06 -8.26 -7.24
N LYS A 28 1.17 -8.51 -6.77
CA LYS A 28 1.61 -8.11 -5.45
C LYS A 28 1.74 -6.61 -5.56
N TYR A 29 0.69 -5.88 -5.20
CA TYR A 29 0.69 -4.42 -5.20
C TYR A 29 1.83 -3.95 -4.30
N PRO A 30 2.98 -3.53 -4.86
CA PRO A 30 4.21 -3.40 -4.10
C PRO A 30 4.38 -2.01 -3.49
N SER A 31 3.46 -1.08 -3.78
CA SER A 31 3.57 0.34 -3.46
C SER A 31 2.32 0.83 -2.75
N LEU A 32 2.52 1.56 -1.64
CA LEU A 32 1.48 2.35 -0.98
C LEU A 32 1.16 3.63 -1.76
N LEU A 33 2.04 4.05 -2.67
CA LEU A 33 1.91 5.27 -3.46
C LEU A 33 1.38 4.93 -4.86
N TRP A 34 0.27 5.59 -5.22
CA TRP A 34 -0.40 5.45 -6.50
C TRP A 34 -0.45 6.79 -7.20
N GLU A 35 -0.10 6.82 -8.48
CA GLU A 35 -0.25 7.99 -9.34
C GLU A 35 -1.59 7.93 -10.10
N ILE A 36 -2.30 9.06 -10.16
CA ILE A 36 -3.58 9.25 -10.81
C ILE A 36 -3.40 10.31 -11.90
N THR A 37 -3.64 9.93 -13.15
CA THR A 37 -3.57 10.80 -14.33
C THR A 37 -4.81 10.66 -15.21
N GLY A 38 -5.01 11.59 -16.15
CA GLY A 38 -6.14 11.56 -17.09
C GLY A 38 -7.34 12.40 -16.63
N ASN A 39 -8.51 12.16 -17.23
CA ASN A 39 -9.78 12.84 -16.94
C ASN A 39 -9.70 14.39 -16.86
N GLY A 40 -8.87 15.02 -17.70
CA GLY A 40 -8.69 16.47 -17.73
C GLY A 40 -7.74 17.04 -16.68
N LEU A 41 -7.06 16.19 -15.90
CA LEU A 41 -6.01 16.64 -14.98
C LEU A 41 -4.80 17.20 -15.76
N THR A 42 -4.41 18.43 -15.43
CA THR A 42 -3.23 19.09 -16.01
C THR A 42 -1.91 18.60 -15.39
N LYS A 43 -1.98 17.98 -14.20
CA LYS A 43 -0.86 17.38 -13.49
C LYS A 43 -1.29 16.13 -12.71
N PRO A 44 -0.39 15.16 -12.46
CA PRO A 44 -0.73 13.96 -11.70
C PRO A 44 -1.19 14.30 -10.28
N SER A 45 -2.14 13.50 -9.79
CA SER A 45 -2.51 13.44 -8.38
C SER A 45 -1.99 12.13 -7.77
N TYR A 46 -1.86 12.06 -6.46
CA TYR A 46 -1.32 10.88 -5.80
C TYR A 46 -2.22 10.41 -4.66
N LEU A 47 -2.42 9.10 -4.57
CA LEU A 47 -3.08 8.45 -3.43
C LEU A 47 -2.03 7.64 -2.69
N PHE A 48 -1.80 8.03 -1.43
CA PHE A 48 -1.03 7.24 -0.49
C PHE A 48 -1.99 6.42 0.36
N GLY A 49 -1.79 5.10 0.41
CA GLY A 49 -2.64 4.18 1.15
C GLY A 49 -2.66 4.46 2.66
N THR A 50 -3.46 3.69 3.40
CA THR A 50 -3.61 3.86 4.85
C THR A 50 -2.30 3.57 5.59
N MET A 51 -1.95 4.45 6.54
CA MET A 51 -0.72 4.38 7.31
C MET A 51 -1.00 4.38 8.80
N HIS A 52 -0.59 3.32 9.51
CA HIS A 52 -0.67 3.26 10.97
C HIS A 52 0.58 3.89 11.60
N VAL A 53 0.42 5.05 12.23
CA VAL A 53 1.50 5.93 12.73
C VAL A 53 2.23 5.37 13.98
N SER A 54 1.84 4.22 14.51
CA SER A 54 2.43 3.64 15.73
C SER A 54 3.79 2.97 15.54
N ASN A 55 4.29 2.82 14.31
CA ASN A 55 5.54 2.14 14.02
C ASN A 55 6.66 3.13 13.66
N LYS A 56 7.83 2.99 14.30
CA LYS A 56 9.03 3.81 14.06
C LYS A 56 9.47 3.83 12.58
N MET A 57 9.07 2.84 11.78
CA MET A 57 9.32 2.78 10.33
C MET A 57 8.54 3.82 9.51
N VAL A 58 7.47 4.41 10.07
CA VAL A 58 6.63 5.41 9.38
C VAL A 58 7.38 6.71 9.06
N PHE A 59 8.50 6.95 9.74
CA PHE A 59 9.36 8.11 9.50
C PHE A 59 10.38 7.91 8.37
N HIS A 60 10.50 6.70 7.81
CA HIS A 60 11.38 6.40 6.67
C HIS A 60 10.56 6.17 5.39
N LEU A 61 9.85 7.20 4.95
CA LEU A 61 9.13 7.20 3.68
C LEU A 61 10.13 7.24 2.51
N SER A 62 9.76 6.65 1.38
CA SER A 62 10.62 6.57 0.18
C SER A 62 10.78 7.94 -0.49
N ASP A 63 11.86 8.11 -1.26
CA ASP A 63 12.09 9.34 -2.05
C ASP A 63 10.94 9.66 -3.01
N SER A 64 10.29 8.62 -3.55
CA SER A 64 9.11 8.75 -4.40
C SER A 64 7.94 9.43 -3.69
N PHE A 65 7.72 9.14 -2.41
CA PHE A 65 6.71 9.83 -1.61
C PHE A 65 7.04 11.31 -1.49
N TYR A 66 8.28 11.64 -1.17
CA TYR A 66 8.71 13.04 -1.05
C TYR A 66 8.66 13.80 -2.37
N HIS A 67 8.89 13.12 -3.51
CA HIS A 67 8.72 13.73 -4.82
C HIS A 67 7.24 14.02 -5.11
N ALA A 68 6.35 13.06 -4.83
CA ALA A 68 4.91 13.22 -5.02
C ALA A 68 4.31 14.32 -4.14
N ILE A 69 4.66 14.37 -2.85
CA ILE A 69 4.10 15.38 -1.94
C ILE A 69 4.55 16.81 -2.30
N ARG A 70 5.72 16.96 -2.95
CA ARG A 70 6.24 18.25 -3.42
C ARG A 70 5.63 18.70 -4.75
N SER A 71 5.03 17.82 -5.53
CA SER A 71 4.48 18.15 -6.86
C SER A 71 3.00 18.55 -6.85
N VAL A 72 2.29 18.25 -5.76
CA VAL A 72 0.85 18.57 -5.58
C VAL A 72 0.67 19.96 -4.96
N ASP A 73 -0.46 20.62 -5.27
CA ASP A 73 -0.77 21.95 -4.70
C ASP A 73 -1.34 21.87 -3.28
N ALA A 74 -1.96 20.75 -2.94
CA ALA A 74 -2.66 20.54 -1.68
C ALA A 74 -2.57 19.08 -1.25
N VAL A 75 -2.66 18.84 0.06
CA VAL A 75 -2.65 17.51 0.68
C VAL A 75 -3.92 17.36 1.52
N ALA A 76 -4.65 16.27 1.30
CA ALA A 76 -5.77 15.86 2.13
C ALA A 76 -5.32 14.73 3.07
N LEU A 77 -5.64 14.84 4.35
CA LEU A 77 -5.27 13.89 5.39
C LEU A 77 -6.52 13.41 6.13
N GLU A 78 -6.45 12.21 6.72
CA GLU A 78 -7.51 11.68 7.59
C GLU A 78 -7.72 12.55 8.84
N LEU A 79 -6.63 13.11 9.36
CA LEU A 79 -6.65 13.99 10.53
C LEU A 79 -6.37 15.43 10.09
N ASN A 80 -7.09 16.38 10.70
CA ASN A 80 -6.82 17.79 10.50
C ASN A 80 -5.68 18.24 11.45
N PRO A 81 -4.51 18.63 10.89
CA PRO A 81 -3.33 19.00 11.68
C PRO A 81 -3.47 20.32 12.46
N ASP A 82 -4.50 21.13 12.19
CA ASP A 82 -4.73 22.39 12.90
C ASP A 82 -5.49 22.17 14.21
N VAL A 83 -6.34 21.15 14.27
CA VAL A 83 -7.23 20.90 15.42
C VAL A 83 -6.71 19.80 16.34
N TRP A 84 -6.06 18.77 15.78
CA TRP A 84 -5.67 17.57 16.53
C TRP A 84 -4.80 17.87 17.76
N GLN A 85 -3.86 18.82 17.69
CA GLN A 85 -2.99 19.13 18.84
C GLN A 85 -3.81 19.63 20.03
N GLY A 86 -4.75 20.55 19.79
CA GLY A 86 -5.63 21.08 20.82
C GLY A 86 -6.60 20.02 21.35
N GLU A 87 -7.12 19.16 20.47
CA GLU A 87 -8.00 18.05 20.84
C GLU A 87 -7.28 17.00 21.69
N MET A 88 -6.03 16.67 21.35
CA MET A 88 -5.21 15.74 22.13
C MET A 88 -4.96 16.24 23.55
N VAL A 89 -4.68 17.54 23.72
CA VAL A 89 -4.52 18.14 25.06
C VAL A 89 -5.82 18.06 25.86
N LYS A 90 -6.96 18.37 25.22
CA LYS A 90 -8.29 18.26 25.86
C LYS A 90 -8.61 16.82 26.25
N LEU A 91 -8.30 15.84 25.40
CA LEU A 91 -8.49 14.42 25.65
C LEU A 91 -7.67 13.96 26.87
N GLU A 92 -6.40 14.36 26.95
CA GLU A 92 -5.54 14.04 28.08
C GLU A 92 -6.04 14.66 29.39
N GLN A 93 -6.56 15.89 29.34
CA GLN A 93 -7.20 16.51 30.51
C GLN A 93 -8.49 15.77 30.91
N ALA A 94 -9.33 15.39 29.95
CA ALA A 94 -10.56 14.63 30.21
C ALA A 94 -10.25 13.26 30.84
N LYS A 95 -9.22 12.56 30.34
CA LYS A 95 -8.73 11.29 30.94
C LYS A 95 -8.30 11.50 32.39
N LYS A 96 -7.47 12.51 32.69
CA LYS A 96 -7.03 12.79 34.06
C LYS A 96 -8.21 13.07 35.00
N ASN A 97 -9.18 13.85 34.55
CA ASN A 97 -10.38 14.15 35.34
C ASN A 97 -11.20 12.87 35.59
N TYR A 98 -11.37 12.03 34.58
CA TYR A 98 -12.04 10.74 34.71
C TYR A 98 -11.33 9.83 35.71
N TYR A 99 -10.01 9.68 35.63
CA TYR A 99 -9.26 8.86 36.58
C TYR A 99 -9.37 9.39 38.02
N LYS A 100 -9.36 10.72 38.20
CA LYS A 100 -9.58 11.33 39.52
C LYS A 100 -10.97 11.02 40.08
N TYR A 101 -12.00 11.02 39.24
CA TYR A 101 -13.37 10.68 39.63
C TYR A 101 -13.52 9.19 39.95
N ALA A 102 -13.03 8.31 39.07
CA ALA A 102 -13.15 6.86 39.22
C ALA A 102 -12.31 6.30 40.39
N GLN A 103 -11.32 7.06 40.87
CA GLN A 103 -10.50 6.73 42.04
C GLN A 103 -10.90 7.52 43.30
N ALA A 104 -11.98 8.29 43.27
CA ALA A 104 -12.54 8.91 44.46
C ALA A 104 -13.14 7.81 45.37
N PRO A 105 -12.94 7.88 46.70
CA PRO A 105 -13.38 6.86 47.65
C PRO A 105 -14.89 6.69 47.71
#